data_AF-A0A3C0ALR3-F1
#
_entry.id   AF-A0A3C0ALR3-F1
#
_cell.length_a   1.000
_cell.length_b   1.000
_cell.length_c   1.000
_cell.angle_alpha   90.00
_cell.angle_beta   90.00
_cell.angle_gamma   90.00
#
_symmetry.space_group_name_H-M   'P 1'
#
loop_
_entity.id
_entity.type
_entity.pdbx_description
1 polymer ?
#
loop_
_entity_poly.entity_id
_entity_poly.type
_entity_poly.pdbx_seq_one_letter_code
_entity_poly.pdbx_strand_id
1 'polypeptide(L)' 'ALQAGDDEAVYRIYFPICAIVALQLQAGLDGFLAIEKYLLVKRGIFSSDRRCEPSAWSLDEETRTEVDRLFELLMKSL' A
#
# COMPACT_ATOMS: atom_id res chain seq x y z
N ALA A 1 -1.73 -12.67 -16.05
CA ALA A 1 -0.36 -12.15 -16.25
C ALA A 1 0.68 -13.26 -16.14
N LEU A 2 1.13 -13.64 -14.92
CA LEU A 2 2.19 -14.65 -14.75
C LEU A 2 1.92 -16.00 -15.42
N GLN A 3 0.76 -16.63 -15.16
CA GLN A 3 0.39 -17.91 -15.80
C GLN A 3 0.25 -17.82 -17.33
N ALA A 4 -0.02 -16.61 -17.84
CA ALA A 4 -0.21 -16.35 -19.27
C ALA A 4 1.09 -15.91 -19.98
N GLY A 5 2.21 -15.75 -19.26
CA GLY A 5 3.46 -15.21 -19.82
C GLY A 5 3.36 -13.76 -20.30
N ASP A 6 2.39 -12.99 -19.79
CA ASP A 6 2.17 -11.60 -20.17
C ASP A 6 3.03 -10.67 -19.29
N ASP A 7 4.29 -10.51 -19.69
CA ASP A 7 5.29 -9.71 -18.97
C ASP A 7 4.89 -8.23 -18.89
N GLU A 8 4.23 -7.69 -19.91
CA GLU A 8 3.76 -6.30 -19.90
C GLU A 8 2.75 -6.09 -18.77
N ALA A 9 1.78 -6.99 -18.63
CA ALA A 9 0.85 -6.94 -17.50
C ALA A 9 1.53 -7.19 -16.15
N VAL A 10 2.54 -8.07 -16.09
CA VAL A 10 3.32 -8.29 -14.86
C VAL A 10 3.96 -7.00 -14.40
N TYR A 11 4.70 -6.31 -15.27
CA TYR A 11 5.41 -5.09 -14.89
C TYR A 11 4.47 -3.92 -14.59
N ARG A 12 3.38 -3.79 -15.36
CA ARG A 12 2.34 -2.77 -15.11
C ARG A 12 1.72 -2.89 -13.71
N ILE A 13 1.55 -4.10 -13.20
CA ILE A 13 1.02 -4.36 -11.84
C ILE A 13 2.15 -4.27 -10.78
N TYR A 14 3.34 -4.79 -11.10
CA TYR A 14 4.48 -4.85 -10.19
C TYR A 14 4.95 -3.46 -9.74
N PHE A 15 5.06 -2.49 -10.65
CA PHE A 15 5.59 -1.17 -10.32
C PHE A 15 4.80 -0.40 -9.24
N PRO A 16 3.46 -0.25 -9.33
CA PRO A 16 2.72 0.43 -8.26
C PRO A 16 2.75 -0.36 -6.93
N ILE A 17 2.79 -1.69 -6.96
CA ILE A 17 2.98 -2.51 -5.74
C ILE A 17 4.32 -2.17 -5.08
N CYS A 18 5.41 -2.17 -5.84
CA CYS A 18 6.74 -1.85 -5.31
C CYS A 18 6.84 -0.42 -4.76
N ALA A 19 6.18 0.55 -5.41
CA ALA A 19 6.14 1.91 -4.91
C ALA A 19 5.46 2.01 -3.55
N ILE A 20 4.32 1.32 -3.36
CA ILE A 20 3.62 1.26 -2.06
C ILE A 20 4.51 0.58 -1.01
N VAL A 21 5.12 -0.56 -1.35
CA VAL A 21 6.03 -1.29 -0.46
C VAL A 21 7.24 -0.44 -0.06
N ALA A 22 7.78 0.36 -0.99
CA ALA A 22 8.89 1.25 -0.67
C ALA A 22 8.51 2.28 0.41
N LEU A 23 7.29 2.86 0.35
CA LEU A 23 6.78 3.77 1.38
C LEU A 23 6.59 3.08 2.72
N GLN A 24 6.06 1.85 2.71
CA GLN A 24 5.89 1.03 3.92
C GLN A 24 7.21 0.79 4.67
N LEU A 25 8.30 0.60 3.93
CA LEU A 25 9.60 0.30 4.51
C LEU A 25 10.33 1.53 5.08
N GLN A 26 9.92 2.76 4.75
CA GLN A 26 10.59 3.99 5.22
C GLN A 26 10.56 4.15 6.75
N ALA A 27 9.49 3.67 7.41
CA ALA A 27 9.34 3.68 8.86
C ALA A 27 9.36 2.27 9.47
N GLY A 28 10.00 1.31 8.79
CA GLY A 28 10.11 -0.07 9.26
C GLY A 28 8.76 -0.76 9.45
N LEU A 29 8.64 -1.58 10.50
CA LEU A 29 7.42 -2.35 10.77
C LEU A 29 6.21 -1.44 11.06
N ASP A 30 6.41 -0.31 11.75
CA ASP A 30 5.32 0.60 12.09
C ASP A 30 4.76 1.32 10.86
N GLY A 31 5.62 1.67 9.91
CA GLY A 31 5.24 2.19 8.59
C GLY A 31 4.39 1.19 7.81
N PHE A 32 4.87 -0.05 7.74
CA PHE A 32 4.12 -1.14 7.10
C PHE A 32 2.74 -1.32 7.73
N LEU A 33 2.65 -1.44 9.06
CA LEU A 33 1.38 -1.63 9.76
C LEU A 33 0.43 -0.45 9.58
N ALA A 34 0.93 0.79 9.63
CA ALA A 34 0.12 2.00 9.43
C ALA A 34 -0.54 2.03 8.05
N ILE A 35 0.27 1.85 7.00
CA ILE A 35 -0.17 1.98 5.61
C ILE A 35 -1.07 0.80 5.23
N GLU A 36 -0.73 -0.42 5.61
CA GLU A 36 -1.57 -1.60 5.33
C GLU A 36 -2.93 -1.52 6.02
N LYS A 37 -2.96 -1.14 7.31
CA LYS A 37 -4.23 -0.96 8.03
C LYS A 37 -5.10 0.10 7.38
N TYR A 38 -4.51 1.22 6.99
CA TYR A 38 -5.19 2.27 6.23
C TYR A 38 -5.79 1.73 4.92
N LEU A 39 -5.00 1.02 4.10
CA LEU A 39 -5.48 0.45 2.83
C LEU A 39 -6.58 -0.60 3.02
N LEU A 40 -6.49 -1.44 4.06
CA LEU A 40 -7.52 -2.43 4.38
C LEU A 40 -8.85 -1.78 4.79
N VAL A 41 -8.81 -0.66 5.51
CA VAL A 41 -10.00 0.14 5.81
C VAL A 41 -10.54 0.79 4.55
N LYS A 42 -9.68 1.41 3.73
CA LYS A 42 -10.08 2.05 2.47
C LYS A 42 -10.76 1.08 1.50
N ARG A 43 -10.31 -0.19 1.48
CA ARG A 43 -10.90 -1.27 0.69
C ARG A 43 -12.19 -1.86 1.29
N GLY A 44 -12.62 -1.40 2.46
CA GLY A 44 -13.79 -1.93 3.17
C GLY A 44 -13.57 -3.32 3.78
N ILE A 45 -12.33 -3.79 3.89
CA ILE A 45 -11.99 -5.10 4.46
C ILE A 45 -12.00 -5.02 5.99
N PHE A 46 -11.45 -3.95 6.55
CA PHE A 46 -11.49 -3.68 7.99
C PHE A 46 -12.38 -2.48 8.30
N SER A 47 -12.98 -2.49 9.49
CA SER A 47 -13.76 -1.37 10.03
C SER A 47 -12.89 -0.33 10.74
N SER A 48 -11.62 -0.65 11.02
CA SER A 48 -10.71 0.23 11.74
C SER A 48 -9.25 -0.05 11.41
N ASP A 49 -8.44 1.01 11.42
CA ASP A 49 -7.00 1.03 11.24
C ASP A 49 -6.22 0.97 12.56
N ARG A 50 -6.91 0.77 13.70
CA ARG A 50 -6.29 0.67 15.03
C ARG A 50 -5.14 -0.35 15.05
N ARG A 51 -4.04 0.08 15.67
CA ARG A 51 -2.81 -0.71 15.87
C ARG A 51 -2.57 -1.00 17.35
N CYS A 52 -1.75 -2.01 17.63
CA CYS A 52 -1.33 -2.30 18.99
C CYS A 52 -0.31 -1.25 19.43
N GLU A 53 -0.48 -0.68 20.62
CA GLU A 53 0.42 0.32 21.17
C GLU A 53 1.48 -0.34 22.07
N PRO A 54 2.71 0.21 22.16
CA PRO A 54 3.14 1.47 21.55
C PRO A 54 3.52 1.33 20.06
N SER A 55 3.15 2.33 19.26
CA SER A 55 3.64 2.54 17.90
C SER A 55 4.56 3.76 17.84
N ALA A 56 5.71 3.64 17.17
CA ALA A 56 6.69 4.73 17.07
C ALA A 56 6.44 5.66 15.88
N TRP A 57 5.54 5.29 14.97
CA TRP A 57 5.24 6.04 13.75
C TRP A 57 3.75 6.01 13.41
N SER A 58 3.25 7.10 12.82
CA SER A 58 1.87 7.21 12.34
C SER A 58 1.83 7.81 10.95
N LEU A 59 0.84 7.39 10.16
CA LEU A 59 0.66 7.83 8.78
C LEU A 59 0.28 9.31 8.73
N ASP A 60 1.21 10.13 8.25
CA ASP A 60 0.98 11.55 7.96
C ASP A 60 0.17 11.74 6.67
N GLU A 61 -0.31 12.96 6.45
CA GLU A 61 -1.19 13.30 5.32
C GLU A 61 -0.46 13.29 3.97
N GLU A 62 0.83 13.64 3.94
CA GLU A 62 1.62 13.66 2.71
C GLU A 62 1.83 12.23 2.21
N THR A 63 2.31 11.34 3.09
CA THR A 63 2.47 9.92 2.80
C THR A 63 1.13 9.28 2.43
N ARG A 64 0.03 9.62 3.12
CA ARG A 64 -1.31 9.13 2.80
C ARG A 64 -1.74 9.49 1.38
N THR A 65 -1.54 10.75 0.98
CA THR A 65 -1.90 11.23 -0.35
C THR A 65 -1.13 10.48 -1.44
N GLU A 66 0.15 10.22 -1.21
CA GLU A 66 0.96 9.45 -2.16
C GLU A 66 0.55 7.98 -2.21
N VAL A 67 0.29 7.34 -1.05
CA VAL A 67 -0.27 5.99 -0.99
C VAL A 67 -1.58 5.89 -1.77
N ASP A 68 -2.45 6.90 -1.65
CA ASP A 68 -3.72 6.96 -2.37
C ASP A 68 -3.52 7.01 -3.89
N ARG A 69 -2.61 7.87 -4.36
CA ARG A 69 -2.28 7.99 -5.78
C ARG A 69 -1.73 6.68 -6.33
N LEU A 70 -0.81 6.03 -5.61
CA LEU A 70 -0.21 4.76 -6.00
C LEU A 70 -1.22 3.61 -5.98
N PHE A 71 -2.13 3.62 -5.01
CA PHE A 71 -3.21 2.64 -4.92
C PHE A 71 -4.20 2.79 -6.08
N GLU A 72 -4.57 4.01 -6.47
CA GLU A 72 -5.38 4.25 -7.66
C GLU A 72 -4.69 3.77 -8.95
N LEU A 73 -3.38 3.97 -9.07
CA LEU A 73 -2.60 3.44 -10.18
C LEU A 73 -2.61 1.91 -10.20
N LEU A 74 -2.44 1.26 -9.04
CA LEU A 74 -2.56 -0.19 -8.92
C LEU A 74 -3.95 -0.66 -9.38
N MET A 75 -5.02 -0.02 -8.92
CA MET A 75 -6.38 -0.40 -9.29
C MET A 75 -6.68 -0.23 -10.78
N LYS A 76 -6.03 0.73 -11.46
CA LYS A 76 -6.13 0.91 -12.92
C LYS A 76 -5.30 -0.12 -13.70
N SER A 77 -4.29 -0.73 -13.07
CA SER A 77 -3.39 -1.71 -13.69
C SER A 77 -3.95 -3.13 -13.69
N LEU A 78 -4.92 -3.41 -12.81
CA LEU A 78 -5.63 -4.69 -12.65
C LEU A 78 -6.73 -4.87 -13.71
#